data_AF-A0A957RDL6-F1
#
_entry.id   AF-A0A957RDL6-F1
#
_cell.length_a   1.000
_cell.length_b   1.000
_cell.length_c   1.000
_cell.angle_alpha   90.00
_cell.angle_beta   90.00
_cell.angle_gamma   90.00
#
_symmetry.space_group_name_H-M   'P 1'
#
loop_
_entity.id
_entity.type
_entity.pdbx_description
1 polymer ?
#
loop_
_entity_poly.entity_id
_entity_poly.type
_entity_poly.pdbx_seq_one_letter_code
_entity_poly.pdbx_strand_id
1 'polypeptide(L)'
;AAFAGMVLWLLNDWRTSLYFTGAVLGLLAIAAALTEGTLRLLRGRRLRSLPLRQALRGLFRPRNPTRAIIITLSASLAVLFCIYLVERTLDASFVAAYPEDAPNVFFLDIQPDQVDAFAAALGQETEFFPVVRGTIAAVNGEPPRRVDEDEQGRGGPEGGGPDGGRDFQFNLTYRDALLDDERIAQGGSLFDPTYAGAQVSILDDVQDFTHVNLG
;
A
#
# COMPACT_ATOMS: atom_id res chain seq x y z
N ALA A 1 -13.54 2.78 -25.09
CA ALA A 1 -13.56 1.30 -25.15
C ALA A 1 -12.15 0.73 -25.00
N ALA A 2 -11.21 1.04 -25.91
CA ALA A 2 -9.83 0.53 -25.84
C ALA A 2 -9.11 0.82 -24.50
N PHE A 3 -9.21 2.04 -23.99
CA PHE A 3 -8.61 2.41 -22.69
C PHE A 3 -9.16 1.59 -21.51
N ALA A 4 -10.49 1.44 -21.41
CA ALA A 4 -11.11 0.64 -20.35
C ALA A 4 -10.75 -0.85 -20.45
N GLY A 5 -10.66 -1.39 -21.67
CA GLY A 5 -10.19 -2.77 -21.89
C GLY A 5 -8.74 -2.99 -21.47
N MET A 6 -7.85 -2.02 -21.72
CA MET A 6 -6.46 -2.08 -21.30
C MET A 6 -6.32 -2.03 -19.76
N VAL A 7 -7.11 -1.18 -19.09
CA VAL A 7 -7.12 -1.08 -17.62
C VAL A 7 -7.57 -2.39 -16.97
N LEU A 8 -8.64 -3.01 -17.50
CA LEU A 8 -9.14 -4.29 -17.01
C LEU A 8 -8.12 -5.42 -17.16
N TRP A 9 -7.37 -5.42 -18.26
CA TRP A 9 -6.32 -6.42 -18.49
C TRP A 9 -5.13 -6.23 -17.56
N LEU A 10 -4.75 -4.99 -17.26
CA LEU A 10 -3.58 -4.68 -16.42
C LEU A 10 -3.81 -4.95 -14.93
N LEU A 11 -5.01 -4.67 -14.42
CA LEU A 11 -5.30 -4.72 -12.98
C LEU A 11 -5.76 -6.10 -12.49
N ASN A 12 -6.17 -7.00 -13.38
CA ASN A 12 -6.70 -8.35 -13.08
C ASN A 12 -7.80 -8.41 -11.98
N ASP A 13 -8.34 -7.26 -11.58
CA ASP A 13 -9.44 -7.07 -10.65
C ASP A 13 -10.42 -6.03 -11.22
N TRP A 14 -11.67 -6.47 -11.40
CA TRP A 14 -12.72 -5.68 -12.02
C TRP A 14 -13.21 -4.53 -11.14
N ARG A 15 -13.17 -4.68 -9.80
CA ARG A 15 -13.65 -3.64 -8.88
C ARG A 15 -12.72 -2.45 -8.90
N THR A 16 -11.42 -2.72 -8.75
CA THR A 16 -10.36 -1.72 -8.81
C THR A 16 -10.33 -1.00 -10.16
N SER A 17 -10.49 -1.73 -11.26
CA SER A 17 -10.60 -1.17 -12.61
C SER A 17 -11.80 -0.24 -12.78
N LEU A 18 -12.95 -0.60 -12.20
CA LEU A 18 -14.17 0.21 -12.27
C LEU A 18 -14.02 1.51 -11.47
N TYR A 19 -13.45 1.45 -10.26
CA TYR A 19 -13.17 2.64 -9.45
C TYR A 19 -12.20 3.58 -10.17
N PHE A 20 -11.11 3.05 -10.73
CA PHE A 20 -10.12 3.85 -11.45
C PHE A 20 -10.74 4.52 -12.69
N THR A 21 -11.47 3.76 -13.51
CA THR A 21 -12.13 4.30 -14.71
C THR A 21 -13.18 5.34 -14.33
N GLY A 22 -13.95 5.08 -13.27
CA GLY A 22 -14.91 6.03 -12.71
C GLY A 22 -14.25 7.32 -12.23
N ALA A 23 -13.10 7.22 -11.55
CA ALA A 23 -12.34 8.38 -11.08
C ALA A 23 -11.82 9.23 -12.25
N VAL A 24 -11.27 8.61 -13.29
CA VAL A 24 -10.79 9.33 -14.49
C VAL A 24 -11.95 10.03 -15.21
N LEU A 25 -13.08 9.36 -15.38
CA LEU A 25 -14.28 9.97 -15.98
C LEU A 25 -14.84 11.10 -15.11
N GLY A 26 -14.86 10.92 -13.79
CA GLY A 26 -15.27 11.94 -12.83
C GLY A 26 -14.38 13.18 -12.90
N LEU A 27 -13.06 13.01 -12.95
CA LEU A 27 -12.10 14.10 -13.10
C LEU A 27 -12.34 14.88 -14.40
N LEU A 28 -12.52 14.19 -15.52
CA LEU A 28 -12.84 14.82 -16.82
C LEU A 28 -14.17 15.58 -16.76
N ALA A 29 -15.20 15.02 -16.12
CA ALA A 29 -16.49 15.66 -15.95
C ALA A 29 -16.39 16.94 -15.09
N ILE A 30 -15.64 16.91 -13.99
CA ILE A 30 -15.38 18.07 -13.13
C ILE A 30 -14.63 19.16 -13.91
N ALA A 31 -13.57 18.79 -14.65
CA ALA A 31 -12.82 19.74 -15.47
C ALA A 31 -13.70 20.39 -16.55
N ALA A 32 -14.57 19.61 -17.20
CA ALA A 32 -15.53 20.11 -18.18
C ALA A 32 -16.57 21.05 -17.53
N ALA A 33 -17.09 20.68 -16.36
CA ALA A 33 -18.05 21.49 -15.61
C ALA A 33 -17.45 22.83 -15.16
N LEU A 34 -16.22 22.82 -14.62
CA LEU A 34 -15.49 24.04 -14.24
C LEU A 34 -15.21 24.92 -15.45
N THR A 35 -14.82 24.33 -16.58
CA THR A 35 -14.61 25.06 -17.84
C THR A 35 -15.90 25.73 -18.31
N GLU A 36 -17.01 24.99 -18.38
CA GLU A 36 -18.29 25.55 -18.83
C GLU A 36 -18.84 26.58 -17.83
N GLY A 37 -18.69 26.34 -16.53
CA GLY A 37 -19.07 27.28 -15.48
C GLY A 37 -18.31 28.60 -15.57
N THR A 38 -16.98 28.53 -15.75
CA THR A 38 -16.13 29.70 -15.94
C THR A 38 -16.52 30.45 -17.21
N LEU A 39 -16.71 29.74 -18.33
CA LEU A 39 -17.14 30.34 -19.59
C LEU A 39 -18.53 30.99 -19.50
N ARG A 40 -19.49 30.38 -18.80
CA ARG A 40 -20.82 30.97 -18.55
C ARG A 40 -20.73 32.23 -17.70
N LEU A 41 -19.94 32.22 -16.63
CA LEU A 41 -19.72 33.37 -15.76
C LEU A 41 -19.11 34.55 -16.52
N LEU A 42 -18.13 34.28 -17.40
CA LEU A 42 -17.52 35.32 -18.23
C LEU A 42 -18.47 35.86 -19.30
N ARG A 43 -19.40 35.05 -19.82
CA ARG A 43 -20.34 35.45 -20.88
C ARG A 43 -21.27 36.59 -20.45
N GLY A 44 -21.61 36.68 -19.16
CA GLY A 44 -22.52 37.70 -18.61
C GLY A 44 -21.85 39.02 -18.20
N ARG A 45 -20.50 39.08 -18.13
CA ARG A 45 -19.81 40.29 -17.66
C ARG A 45 -19.60 41.30 -18.78
N ARG A 46 -20.23 42.48 -18.67
CA ARG A 46 -19.92 43.63 -19.50
C ARG A 46 -18.60 44.26 -19.06
N LEU A 47 -17.51 43.86 -19.69
CA LEU A 47 -16.20 44.49 -19.49
C LEU A 47 -16.21 45.90 -20.10
N ARG A 48 -15.77 46.89 -19.32
CA ARG A 48 -15.72 48.31 -19.71
C ARG A 48 -14.62 48.59 -20.75
N SER A 49 -13.52 47.82 -20.72
CA SER A 49 -12.39 47.99 -21.63
C SER A 49 -12.62 47.31 -22.99
N LEU A 50 -12.45 48.08 -24.05
CA LEU A 50 -12.54 47.66 -25.45
C LEU A 50 -11.67 46.43 -25.81
N PRO A 51 -10.37 46.38 -25.47
CA PRO A 51 -9.51 45.25 -25.85
C PRO A 51 -9.91 43.94 -25.15
N LEU A 52 -10.25 43.97 -23.87
CA LEU A 52 -10.72 42.81 -23.11
C LEU A 52 -12.06 42.28 -23.64
N ARG A 53 -12.98 43.18 -24.04
CA ARG A 53 -14.25 42.79 -24.65
C ARG A 53 -14.07 42.10 -26.00
N GLN A 54 -13.08 42.54 -26.79
CA GLN A 54 -12.73 41.88 -28.06
C GLN A 54 -12.06 40.52 -27.82
N ALA A 55 -11.14 40.43 -26.85
CA ALA A 55 -10.50 39.17 -26.46
C ALA A 55 -11.53 38.12 -25.96
N LEU A 56 -12.47 38.53 -25.10
CA LEU A 56 -13.58 37.65 -24.66
C LEU A 56 -14.44 37.19 -25.84
N ARG A 57 -14.82 38.11 -26.74
CA ARG A 57 -15.60 37.74 -27.93
C ARG A 57 -14.88 36.75 -28.83
N GLY A 58 -13.54 36.85 -28.92
CA GLY A 58 -12.69 35.88 -29.60
C GLY A 58 -12.82 34.48 -28.99
N LEU A 59 -12.77 34.37 -27.66
CA LEU A 59 -12.91 33.09 -26.92
C LEU A 59 -14.28 32.42 -27.12
N PHE A 60 -15.35 33.19 -27.34
CA PHE A 60 -16.72 32.67 -27.52
C PHE A 60 -17.17 32.47 -28.98
N ARG A 61 -16.27 32.64 -29.96
CA ARG A 61 -16.62 32.50 -31.38
C ARG A 61 -17.08 31.05 -31.70
N PRO A 62 -18.18 30.85 -32.46
CA PRO A 62 -18.56 29.53 -32.93
C PRO A 62 -17.39 28.88 -33.70
N ARG A 63 -17.08 27.60 -33.39
CA ARG A 63 -15.91 26.82 -33.89
C ARG A 63 -14.53 27.20 -33.29
N ASN A 64 -14.46 27.86 -32.14
CA ASN A 64 -13.17 28.10 -31.47
C ASN A 64 -12.67 26.85 -30.69
N PRO A 65 -11.39 26.41 -30.87
CA PRO A 65 -10.79 25.30 -30.12
C PRO A 65 -10.52 25.57 -28.63
N THR A 66 -10.75 26.79 -28.12
CA THR A 66 -10.46 27.19 -26.73
C THR A 66 -10.97 26.18 -25.68
N ARG A 67 -12.18 25.63 -25.86
CA ARG A 67 -12.72 24.62 -24.93
C ARG A 67 -11.87 23.35 -24.90
N ALA A 68 -11.49 22.83 -26.06
CA ALA A 68 -10.64 21.66 -26.16
C ALA A 68 -9.26 21.93 -25.55
N ILE A 69 -8.67 23.10 -25.82
CA ILE A 69 -7.36 23.49 -25.26
C ILE A 69 -7.41 23.53 -23.73
N ILE A 70 -8.43 24.15 -23.14
CA ILE A 70 -8.56 24.23 -21.68
C ILE A 70 -8.72 22.84 -21.07
N ILE A 71 -9.55 21.98 -21.67
CA ILE A 71 -9.78 20.61 -21.18
C ILE A 71 -8.48 19.78 -21.27
N THR A 72 -7.78 19.82 -22.40
CA THR A 72 -6.52 19.09 -22.58
C THR A 72 -5.46 19.60 -21.61
N LEU A 73 -5.30 20.91 -21.46
CA LEU A 73 -4.33 21.50 -20.52
C LEU A 73 -4.65 21.12 -19.07
N SER A 74 -5.93 21.19 -18.69
CA SER A 74 -6.38 20.81 -17.35
C SER A 74 -6.13 19.32 -17.08
N ALA A 75 -6.38 18.46 -18.07
CA ALA A 75 -6.13 17.03 -17.97
C ALA A 75 -4.61 16.73 -17.84
N SER A 76 -3.77 17.37 -18.66
CA SER A 76 -2.31 17.22 -18.57
C SER A 76 -1.77 17.70 -17.22
N LEU A 77 -2.26 18.84 -16.74
CA LEU A 77 -1.85 19.39 -15.45
C LEU A 77 -2.32 18.51 -14.29
N ALA A 78 -3.52 17.93 -14.37
CA ALA A 78 -4.02 16.99 -13.37
C ALA A 78 -3.16 15.71 -13.30
N VAL A 79 -2.69 15.19 -14.43
CA VAL A 79 -1.74 14.05 -14.44
C VAL A 79 -0.43 14.45 -13.75
N LEU A 80 0.11 15.62 -14.06
CA LEU A 80 1.34 16.11 -13.42
C LEU A 80 1.15 16.26 -11.89
N PHE A 81 0.02 16.82 -11.46
CA PHE A 81 -0.31 16.91 -10.03
C PHE A 81 -0.49 15.55 -9.38
N CYS A 82 -1.07 14.58 -10.08
CA CYS A 82 -1.21 13.22 -9.58
C CYS A 82 0.17 12.59 -9.34
N ILE A 83 1.09 12.70 -10.31
CA ILE A 83 2.47 12.22 -10.17
C ILE A 83 3.15 12.89 -8.96
N TYR A 84 3.05 14.22 -8.86
CA TYR A 84 3.62 14.96 -7.72
C TYR A 84 3.01 14.52 -6.37
N LEU A 85 1.71 14.25 -6.34
CA LEU A 85 1.04 13.79 -5.11
C LEU A 85 1.49 12.37 -4.74
N VAL A 86 1.64 11.49 -5.73
CA VAL A 86 2.15 10.13 -5.52
C VAL A 86 3.58 10.20 -5.00
N GLU A 87 4.46 11.00 -5.62
CA GLU A 87 5.83 11.23 -5.16
C GLU A 87 5.85 11.72 -3.71
N ARG A 88 5.06 12.75 -3.39
CA ARG A 88 4.93 13.25 -2.01
C ARG A 88 4.42 12.21 -1.03
N THR A 89 3.52 11.35 -1.46
CA THR A 89 2.97 10.27 -0.63
C THR A 89 4.04 9.21 -0.39
N LEU A 90 4.81 8.84 -1.42
CA LEU A 90 5.91 7.89 -1.28
C LEU A 90 7.02 8.45 -0.39
N ASP A 91 7.42 9.72 -0.57
CA ASP A 91 8.41 10.36 0.28
C ASP A 91 7.96 10.41 1.74
N ALA A 92 6.71 10.79 1.99
CA ALA A 92 6.17 10.86 3.35
C ALA A 92 6.07 9.47 4.01
N SER A 93 5.63 8.46 3.26
CA SER A 93 5.39 7.11 3.80
C SER A 93 6.65 6.24 3.88
N PHE A 94 7.65 6.46 3.04
CA PHE A 94 8.83 5.60 2.97
C PHE A 94 10.13 6.33 3.31
N VAL A 95 10.35 7.56 2.85
CA VAL A 95 11.62 8.25 3.06
C VAL A 95 11.64 8.94 4.42
N ALA A 96 10.59 9.71 4.72
CA ALA A 96 10.47 10.43 6.00
C ALA A 96 10.04 9.54 7.16
N ALA A 97 9.52 8.34 6.87
CA ALA A 97 9.16 7.36 7.89
C ALA A 97 10.40 6.63 8.47
N TYR A 98 11.54 6.64 7.78
CA TYR A 98 12.79 6.11 8.31
C TYR A 98 13.43 7.14 9.27
N PRO A 99 13.66 6.80 10.55
CA PRO A 99 14.47 7.62 11.45
C PRO A 99 15.85 7.91 10.84
N GLU A 100 16.44 9.07 11.13
CA GLU A 100 17.80 9.41 10.67
C GLU A 100 18.85 8.38 11.15
N ASP A 101 18.59 7.73 12.29
CA ASP A 101 19.46 6.72 12.92
C ASP A 101 19.10 5.27 12.54
N ALA A 102 18.21 5.05 11.57
CA ALA A 102 17.79 3.71 11.19
C ALA A 102 18.95 2.93 10.52
N PRO A 103 19.16 1.64 10.86
CA PRO A 103 20.18 0.82 10.23
C PRO A 103 19.96 0.71 8.72
N ASN A 104 21.01 0.97 7.93
CA ASN A 104 20.99 0.85 6.47
C ASN A 104 21.67 -0.42 5.94
N VAL A 105 22.13 -1.30 6.85
CA VAL A 105 22.79 -2.57 6.53
C VAL A 105 22.18 -3.67 7.39
N PHE A 106 21.66 -4.70 6.72
CA PHE A 106 21.15 -5.90 7.36
C PHE A 106 22.02 -7.08 6.94
N PHE A 107 22.51 -7.83 7.93
CA PHE A 107 23.25 -9.06 7.71
C PHE A 107 22.31 -10.24 7.96
N LEU A 108 22.25 -11.16 7.00
CA LEU A 108 21.41 -12.35 7.04
C LEU A 108 22.29 -13.59 7.09
N ASP A 109 21.72 -14.71 7.53
CA ASP A 109 22.37 -16.04 7.55
C ASP A 109 23.63 -16.12 8.45
N ILE A 110 23.64 -15.36 9.55
CA ILE A 110 24.69 -15.47 10.57
C ILE A 110 24.41 -16.73 11.39
N GLN A 111 25.28 -17.72 11.28
CA GLN A 111 25.14 -18.97 12.02
C GLN A 111 25.43 -18.78 13.51
N PRO A 112 24.84 -19.58 14.42
CA PRO A 112 25.00 -19.41 15.87
C PRO A 112 26.45 -19.46 16.35
N ASP A 113 27.32 -20.24 15.71
CA ASP A 113 28.75 -20.34 16.00
C ASP A 113 29.57 -19.15 15.47
N GLN A 114 28.98 -18.35 14.57
CA GLN A 114 29.62 -17.19 13.94
C GLN A 114 29.29 -15.87 14.62
N VAL A 115 28.29 -15.82 15.51
CA VAL A 115 27.80 -14.59 16.15
C VAL A 115 28.93 -13.84 16.87
N ASP A 116 29.69 -14.54 17.73
CA ASP A 116 30.77 -13.93 18.52
C ASP A 116 31.90 -13.38 17.64
N ALA A 117 32.29 -14.15 16.62
CA ALA A 117 33.34 -13.76 15.68
C ALA A 117 32.90 -12.58 14.80
N PHE A 118 31.63 -12.55 14.38
CA PHE A 118 31.05 -11.48 13.58
C PHE A 118 30.91 -10.18 14.39
N ALA A 119 30.39 -10.25 15.61
CA ALA A 119 30.27 -9.11 16.52
C ALA A 119 31.65 -8.49 16.82
N ALA A 120 32.66 -9.33 17.06
CA ALA A 120 34.03 -8.87 17.27
C ALA A 120 34.64 -8.21 16.02
N ALA A 121 34.33 -8.71 14.82
CA ALA A 121 34.82 -8.14 13.57
C ALA A 121 34.16 -6.79 13.22
N LEU A 122 32.87 -6.62 13.57
CA LEU A 122 32.14 -5.39 13.32
C LEU A 122 32.52 -4.28 14.31
N GLY A 123 32.85 -4.64 15.55
CA GLY A 123 33.38 -3.71 16.57
C GLY A 123 32.37 -2.67 17.04
N GLN A 124 31.07 -2.93 16.86
CA GLN A 124 29.95 -2.09 17.30
C GLN A 124 28.90 -2.94 18.00
N GLU A 125 28.10 -2.31 18.88
CA GLU A 125 26.94 -2.94 19.48
C GLU A 125 25.94 -3.28 18.37
N THR A 126 25.62 -4.57 18.21
CA THR A 126 24.74 -5.08 17.15
C THR A 126 23.68 -5.96 17.76
N GLU A 127 22.44 -5.66 17.44
CA GLU A 127 21.31 -6.46 17.86
C GLU A 127 21.11 -7.63 16.88
N PHE A 128 21.05 -8.85 17.40
CA PHE A 128 20.84 -10.05 16.61
C PHE A 128 19.42 -10.55 16.82
N PHE A 129 18.68 -10.73 15.73
CA PHE A 129 17.34 -11.30 15.75
C PHE A 129 17.41 -12.77 15.36
N PRO A 130 17.33 -13.70 16.32
CA PRO A 130 17.48 -15.12 16.04
C PRO A 130 16.26 -15.64 15.28
N VAL A 131 16.49 -16.33 14.17
CA VAL A 131 15.44 -16.94 13.36
C VAL A 131 15.47 -18.46 13.54
N VAL A 132 14.35 -19.02 13.98
CA VAL A 132 14.14 -20.47 14.12
C VAL A 132 13.08 -20.89 13.12
N ARG A 133 13.37 -21.91 12.31
CA ARG A 133 12.36 -22.50 11.43
C ARG A 133 11.45 -23.43 12.22
N GLY A 134 10.16 -23.18 12.17
CA GLY A 134 9.12 -24.00 12.78
C GLY A 134 8.07 -24.43 11.77
N THR A 135 7.49 -25.61 11.96
CA THR A 135 6.36 -26.10 11.17
C THR A 135 5.19 -26.40 12.10
N ILE A 136 3.97 -26.06 11.69
CA ILE A 136 2.77 -26.44 12.44
C ILE A 136 2.53 -27.93 12.26
N ALA A 137 2.71 -28.71 13.34
CA ALA A 137 2.48 -30.15 13.31
C ALA A 137 0.99 -30.50 13.45
N ALA A 138 0.28 -29.82 14.35
CA ALA A 138 -1.14 -30.00 14.60
C ALA A 138 -1.75 -28.75 15.24
N VAL A 139 -3.02 -28.49 14.96
CA VAL A 139 -3.85 -27.49 15.64
C VAL A 139 -4.94 -28.24 16.39
N ASN A 140 -5.03 -28.07 17.71
CA ASN A 140 -5.99 -28.79 18.57
C ASN A 140 -5.97 -30.33 18.39
N GLY A 141 -4.80 -30.90 18.05
CA GLY A 141 -4.64 -32.34 17.82
C GLY A 141 -5.01 -32.83 16.42
N GLU A 142 -5.47 -31.94 15.54
CA GLU A 142 -5.75 -32.25 14.12
C GLU A 142 -4.60 -31.76 13.22
N PRO A 143 -4.23 -32.51 12.17
CA PRO A 143 -3.25 -32.03 11.20
C PRO A 143 -3.79 -30.75 10.53
N PRO A 144 -2.93 -29.74 10.29
CA PRO A 144 -3.37 -28.49 9.68
C PRO A 144 -4.05 -28.77 8.33
N ARG A 145 -5.23 -28.16 8.14
CA ARG A 145 -6.00 -28.30 6.89
C ARG A 145 -5.16 -27.76 5.74
N ARG A 146 -4.91 -28.59 4.73
CA ARG A 146 -4.33 -28.13 3.47
C ARG A 146 -5.35 -27.20 2.83
N VAL A 147 -4.98 -25.93 2.63
CA VAL A 147 -5.81 -25.01 1.86
C VAL A 147 -5.68 -25.45 0.41
N ASP A 148 -6.74 -26.06 -0.12
CA ASP A 148 -6.80 -26.45 -1.52
C ASP A 148 -6.71 -25.21 -2.40
N GLU A 149 -6.01 -25.32 -3.54
CA GLU A 149 -5.69 -24.23 -4.47
C GLU A 149 -6.92 -23.50 -5.03
N ASP A 150 -8.13 -24.04 -4.85
CA ASP A 150 -9.39 -23.53 -5.41
C ASP A 150 -9.94 -22.28 -4.67
N GLU A 151 -9.53 -22.02 -3.42
CA GLU A 151 -9.95 -20.82 -2.67
C GLU A 151 -9.06 -19.59 -2.91
N GLN A 152 -7.90 -19.75 -3.55
CA GLN A 152 -6.94 -18.65 -3.81
C GLN A 152 -7.39 -17.69 -4.93
N GLY A 153 -8.45 -18.02 -5.69
CA GLY A 153 -8.98 -17.19 -6.77
C GLY A 153 -9.66 -15.87 -6.35
N ARG A 154 -9.69 -15.52 -5.06
CA ARG A 154 -10.36 -14.30 -4.54
C ARG A 154 -9.47 -13.37 -3.71
N GLY A 155 -8.23 -13.75 -3.40
CA GLY A 155 -7.25 -12.89 -2.75
C GLY A 155 -6.39 -12.18 -3.80
N GLY A 156 -6.13 -10.88 -3.61
CA GLY A 156 -5.22 -10.12 -4.46
C GLY A 156 -3.78 -10.67 -4.44
N PRO A 157 -2.84 -10.04 -5.19
CA PRO A 157 -1.48 -10.54 -5.43
C PRO A 157 -0.59 -10.72 -4.19
N GLU A 158 -1.10 -10.44 -2.98
CA GLU A 158 -0.36 -10.45 -1.72
C GLU A 158 -0.70 -11.66 -0.83
N GLY A 159 -1.71 -12.47 -1.19
CA GLY A 159 -2.17 -13.60 -0.37
C GLY A 159 -1.55 -14.97 -0.70
N GLY A 160 -0.66 -15.04 -1.69
CA GLY A 160 -0.01 -16.29 -2.11
C GLY A 160 1.37 -16.41 -1.49
N GLY A 161 1.48 -17.10 -0.35
CA GLY A 161 2.78 -17.57 0.12
C GLY A 161 3.47 -18.43 -0.97
N PRO A 162 4.81 -18.45 -1.06
CA PRO A 162 5.53 -18.99 -2.23
C PRO A 162 5.40 -20.50 -2.50
N ASP A 163 4.63 -21.24 -1.70
CA ASP A 163 4.57 -22.70 -1.80
C ASP A 163 3.12 -23.20 -1.79
N GLY A 164 2.60 -23.44 -2.99
CA GLY A 164 1.36 -24.18 -3.20
C GLY A 164 1.43 -25.54 -2.51
N GLY A 165 0.55 -25.74 -1.52
CA GLY A 165 0.23 -27.04 -0.94
C GLY A 165 1.30 -27.70 -0.05
N ARG A 166 2.31 -26.97 0.46
CA ARG A 166 3.36 -27.55 1.33
C ARG A 166 3.30 -27.02 2.75
N ASP A 167 3.68 -27.92 3.67
CA ASP A 167 3.79 -27.72 5.12
C ASP A 167 4.22 -26.29 5.45
N PHE A 168 3.35 -25.54 6.14
CA PHE A 168 3.60 -24.16 6.50
C PHE A 168 4.86 -24.06 7.37
N GLN A 169 5.99 -23.70 6.75
CA GLN A 169 7.23 -23.38 7.44
C GLN A 169 7.24 -21.90 7.77
N PHE A 170 7.31 -21.59 9.05
CA PHE A 170 7.42 -20.24 9.57
C PHE A 170 8.85 -19.97 10.01
N ASN A 171 9.35 -18.81 9.64
CA ASN A 171 10.52 -18.23 10.28
C ASN A 171 10.04 -17.53 11.55
N LEU A 172 10.31 -18.12 12.70
CA LEU A 172 9.92 -17.62 14.00
C LEU A 172 11.09 -16.85 14.61
N THR A 173 10.80 -15.68 15.15
CA THR A 173 11.72 -14.93 16.00
C THR A 173 11.23 -15.06 17.44
N TYR A 174 12.15 -15.06 18.39
CA TYR A 174 11.82 -15.03 19.82
C TYR A 174 12.49 -13.84 20.48
N ARG A 175 11.81 -13.29 21.49
CA ARG A 175 12.27 -12.18 22.33
C ARG A 175 11.50 -12.20 23.64
N ASP A 176 12.04 -11.55 24.66
CA ASP A 176 11.46 -11.43 25.99
C ASP A 176 10.97 -10.01 26.32
N ALA A 177 11.25 -9.03 25.45
CA ALA A 177 10.85 -7.63 25.58
C ALA A 177 10.09 -7.11 24.35
N LEU A 178 9.34 -6.01 24.52
CA LEU A 178 8.71 -5.25 23.44
C LEU A 178 9.75 -4.35 22.76
N LEU A 179 9.59 -4.11 21.46
CA LEU A 179 10.31 -3.03 20.78
C LEU A 179 9.74 -1.66 21.16
N ASP A 180 10.52 -0.60 20.92
CA ASP A 180 10.14 0.77 21.22
C ASP A 180 8.88 1.24 20.47
N ASP A 181 8.57 0.63 19.34
CA ASP A 181 7.41 0.91 18.49
C ASP A 181 6.21 -0.02 18.77
N GLU A 182 6.36 -0.98 19.67
CA GLU A 182 5.30 -1.92 20.04
C GLU A 182 4.57 -1.50 21.32
N ARG A 183 3.26 -1.75 21.34
CA ARG A 183 2.43 -1.48 22.52
C ARG A 183 1.47 -2.62 22.76
N ILE A 184 1.38 -3.04 24.02
CA ILE A 184 0.34 -3.99 24.47
C ILE A 184 -1.01 -3.28 24.41
N ALA A 185 -1.86 -3.73 23.50
CA ALA A 185 -3.24 -3.24 23.38
C ALA A 185 -4.11 -3.72 24.54
N GLN A 186 -3.90 -4.97 24.99
CA GLN A 186 -4.63 -5.61 26.08
C GLN A 186 -3.73 -6.60 26.83
N GLY A 187 -3.86 -6.68 28.16
CA GLY A 187 -3.01 -7.49 29.02
C GLY A 187 -1.92 -6.67 29.73
N GLY A 188 -1.08 -7.35 30.51
CA GLY A 188 -0.01 -6.73 31.32
C GLY A 188 1.42 -7.12 30.93
N SER A 189 1.60 -8.21 30.18
CA SER A 189 2.89 -8.72 29.74
C SER A 189 2.77 -9.47 28.41
N LEU A 190 3.89 -9.61 27.68
CA LEU A 190 3.98 -10.40 26.44
C LEU A 190 3.71 -11.90 26.68
N PHE A 191 4.21 -12.42 27.80
CA PHE A 191 4.06 -13.82 28.19
C PHE A 191 3.58 -13.91 29.64
N ASP A 192 2.79 -14.93 29.95
CA ASP A 192 2.33 -15.22 31.31
C ASP A 192 3.46 -15.94 32.09
N PRO A 193 4.02 -15.34 33.15
CA PRO A 193 5.10 -15.97 33.92
C PRO A 193 4.65 -17.20 34.71
N THR A 194 3.33 -17.42 34.86
CA THR A 194 2.77 -18.55 35.61
C THR A 194 2.52 -19.79 34.74
N TYR A 195 2.56 -19.64 33.41
CA TYR A 195 2.37 -20.74 32.49
C TYR A 195 3.68 -21.50 32.27
N ALA A 196 3.67 -22.81 32.55
CA ALA A 196 4.86 -23.66 32.52
C ALA A 196 5.28 -24.13 31.11
N GLY A 197 4.45 -23.91 30.08
CA GLY A 197 4.73 -24.32 28.71
C GLY A 197 5.36 -23.22 27.85
N ALA A 198 5.79 -23.59 26.65
CA ALA A 198 6.22 -22.62 25.64
C ALA A 198 5.02 -21.79 25.18
N GLN A 199 5.17 -20.47 25.19
CA GLN A 199 4.17 -19.53 24.72
C GLN A 199 4.61 -18.96 23.39
N VAL A 200 3.65 -18.76 22.48
CA VAL A 200 3.92 -18.28 21.13
C VAL A 200 2.97 -17.13 20.81
N SER A 201 3.46 -16.15 20.07
CA SER A 201 2.63 -15.10 19.48
C SER A 201 2.17 -15.56 18.10
N ILE A 202 0.89 -15.35 17.79
CA ILE A 202 0.29 -15.70 16.50
C ILE A 202 -0.21 -14.41 15.87
N LEU A 203 0.09 -14.21 14.59
CA LEU A 203 -0.42 -13.09 13.79
C LEU A 203 -1.92 -13.29 13.52
N ASP A 204 -2.70 -12.21 13.48
CA ASP A 204 -4.16 -12.26 13.21
C ASP A 204 -4.46 -13.01 11.91
N ASP A 205 -3.70 -12.75 10.84
CA ASP A 205 -3.85 -13.47 9.57
C ASP A 205 -3.64 -14.98 9.74
N VAL A 206 -2.67 -15.37 10.59
CA VAL A 206 -2.41 -16.77 10.92
C VAL A 206 -3.54 -17.37 11.73
N GLN A 207 -4.09 -16.62 12.67
CA GLN A 207 -5.27 -17.04 13.43
C GLN A 207 -6.46 -17.32 12.51
N ASP A 208 -6.71 -16.46 11.53
CA ASP A 208 -7.85 -16.54 10.63
C ASP A 208 -7.82 -17.80 9.75
N PHE A 209 -6.67 -18.11 9.13
CA PHE A 209 -6.58 -19.31 8.28
C PHE A 209 -6.41 -20.60 9.07
N THR A 210 -5.83 -20.56 10.28
CA THR A 210 -5.72 -21.75 11.14
C THR A 210 -6.97 -22.01 11.98
N HIS A 211 -7.91 -21.05 12.03
CA HIS A 211 -9.08 -21.06 12.90
C HIS A 211 -8.75 -21.32 14.38
N VAL A 212 -7.56 -20.91 14.82
CA VAL A 212 -7.19 -20.97 16.24
C VAL A 212 -7.99 -19.92 16.98
N ASN A 213 -8.68 -20.32 18.06
CA ASN A 213 -9.40 -19.37 18.89
C ASN A 213 -8.48 -18.95 20.04
N LEU A 214 -7.84 -17.79 19.90
CA LEU A 214 -7.13 -17.13 20.98
C LEU A 214 -8.21 -16.35 21.75
N GLY A 215 -8.58 -16.89 22.92
CA GLY A 215 -9.68 -16.39 23.74
C GLY A 215 -9.47 -14.97 24.25
#